data_AF-A0A2Z4MBS8-F1
#
_entry.id   AF-A0A2Z4MBS8-F1
#
_cell.length_a   1.000
_cell.length_b   1.000
_cell.length_c   1.000
_cell.angle_alpha   90.00
_cell.angle_beta   90.00
_cell.angle_gamma   90.00
#
_symmetry.space_group_name_H-M   'P 1'
#
loop_
_entity.id
_entity.type
_entity.pdbx_description
1 polymer ?
#
loop_
_entity_poly.entity_id
_entity_poly.type
_entity_poly.pdbx_seq_one_letter_code
_entity_poly.pdbx_strand_id
1 'polypeptide(L)'
;MRLLDSYLELGITGMARAAGAGWFDGHYGAALLAGYFMDREHDLPEHVKEGIERTCESFRKQKPEWFVPLDQDEQADPSLLQHVIDGLQQNVKQLRTSGHGLALGVLALKALRERPDMITPTVVNGLVKILKATTEDRLDRYWGIENYHGMTIDDVKDEVAPYHTTAEMAERAFDELHLVIPPRDINGVRYHLASEVVHNITHAHALTDLERFGYEDIVKPGIVNHRLQIYLNRHVPPFTLEDEVKEPAFEQIFSPLYWERLYSDPHALKLPYAALDLLKRFPPEKRAHAERNLCKLLTITD
;
A
#
# COMPACT_ATOMS: atom_id res chain seq x y z
N MET A 1 2.23 -27.41 -6.82
CA MET A 1 2.66 -26.14 -6.21
C MET A 1 2.09 -25.03 -7.05
N ARG A 2 1.33 -24.12 -6.45
CA ARG A 2 0.67 -23.04 -7.17
C ARG A 2 1.69 -21.93 -7.47
N LEU A 3 1.47 -21.09 -8.48
CA LEU A 3 2.40 -19.97 -8.74
C LEU A 3 2.46 -19.01 -7.55
N LEU A 4 1.30 -18.81 -6.88
CA LEU A 4 1.19 -18.01 -5.67
C LEU A 4 2.21 -18.39 -4.58
N ASP A 5 2.49 -19.68 -4.38
CA ASP A 5 3.46 -20.14 -3.36
C ASP A 5 4.87 -19.55 -3.60
N SER A 6 5.23 -19.32 -4.86
CA SER A 6 6.54 -18.76 -5.24
C SER A 6 6.63 -17.24 -5.07
N TYR A 7 5.49 -16.55 -4.90
CA TYR A 7 5.45 -15.09 -4.86
C TYR A 7 6.02 -14.49 -3.58
N LEU A 8 6.16 -15.28 -2.50
CA LEU A 8 6.87 -14.83 -1.31
C LEU A 8 8.34 -14.52 -1.61
N GLU A 9 9.07 -15.47 -2.20
CA GLU A 9 10.49 -15.30 -2.55
C GLU A 9 10.68 -14.28 -3.68
N LEU A 10 9.86 -14.38 -4.71
CA LEU A 10 9.92 -13.49 -5.87
C LEU A 10 9.56 -12.06 -5.50
N GLY A 11 8.62 -11.86 -4.58
CA GLY A 11 8.25 -10.55 -4.07
C GLY A 11 9.38 -9.88 -3.30
N ILE A 12 10.03 -10.61 -2.37
CA ILE A 12 11.21 -10.12 -1.65
C ILE A 12 12.33 -9.75 -2.64
N THR A 13 12.63 -10.65 -3.57
CA THR A 13 13.69 -10.46 -4.58
C THR A 13 13.40 -9.27 -5.49
N GLY A 14 12.17 -9.18 -5.98
CA GLY A 14 11.71 -8.10 -6.86
C GLY A 14 11.81 -6.74 -6.19
N MET A 15 11.39 -6.63 -4.92
CA MET A 15 11.56 -5.38 -4.15
C MET A 15 13.03 -5.04 -3.98
N ALA A 16 13.87 -5.98 -3.54
CA ALA A 16 15.29 -5.72 -3.30
C ALA A 16 16.01 -5.21 -4.57
N ARG A 17 15.71 -5.78 -5.74
CA ARG A 17 16.34 -5.37 -7.01
C ARG A 17 15.78 -4.09 -7.58
N ALA A 18 14.47 -3.85 -7.46
CA ALA A 18 13.82 -2.62 -7.94
C ALA A 18 14.40 -1.35 -7.30
N ALA A 19 15.05 -1.47 -6.13
CA ALA A 19 15.76 -0.38 -5.46
C ALA A 19 16.79 0.35 -6.35
N GLY A 20 17.29 -0.29 -7.41
CA GLY A 20 18.15 0.33 -8.42
C GLY A 20 17.44 1.41 -9.26
N ALA A 21 16.16 1.23 -9.55
CA ALA A 21 15.37 2.04 -10.47
C ALA A 21 14.56 3.14 -9.78
N GLY A 22 14.17 2.92 -8.52
CA GLY A 22 13.45 3.90 -7.70
C GLY A 22 12.55 3.23 -6.67
N TRP A 23 11.98 4.01 -5.75
CA TRP A 23 11.06 3.44 -4.75
C TRP A 23 9.75 2.95 -5.37
N PHE A 24 9.25 3.65 -6.42
CA PHE A 24 7.99 3.31 -7.07
C PHE A 24 8.03 1.91 -7.69
N ASP A 25 9.17 1.52 -8.24
CA ASP A 25 9.37 0.20 -8.82
C ASP A 25 9.34 -0.93 -7.77
N GLY A 26 9.54 -0.62 -6.49
CA GLY A 26 9.30 -1.55 -5.39
C GLY A 26 7.86 -2.08 -5.36
N HIS A 27 6.91 -1.41 -6.03
CA HIS A 27 5.52 -1.84 -6.08
C HIS A 27 5.32 -3.17 -6.78
N TYR A 28 6.15 -3.51 -7.79
CA TYR A 28 6.00 -4.76 -8.53
C TYR A 28 6.27 -5.97 -7.63
N GLY A 29 7.35 -5.95 -6.85
CA GLY A 29 7.62 -7.00 -5.85
C GLY A 29 6.58 -7.01 -4.73
N ALA A 30 6.15 -5.84 -4.27
CA ALA A 30 5.12 -5.72 -3.25
C ALA A 30 3.75 -6.27 -3.73
N ALA A 31 3.43 -6.16 -5.02
CA ALA A 31 2.20 -6.73 -5.57
C ALA A 31 2.21 -8.28 -5.51
N LEU A 32 3.36 -8.92 -5.78
CA LEU A 32 3.53 -10.36 -5.61
C LEU A 32 3.36 -10.77 -4.14
N LEU A 33 3.96 -10.03 -3.20
CA LEU A 33 3.78 -10.28 -1.77
C LEU A 33 2.31 -10.14 -1.35
N ALA A 34 1.61 -9.11 -1.83
CA ALA A 34 0.19 -8.92 -1.55
C ALA A 34 -0.65 -10.10 -2.09
N GLY A 35 -0.37 -10.56 -3.31
CA GLY A 35 -1.02 -11.75 -3.87
C GLY A 35 -0.79 -13.01 -3.02
N TYR A 36 0.45 -13.25 -2.59
CA TYR A 36 0.81 -14.37 -1.72
C TYR A 36 0.05 -14.32 -0.38
N PHE A 37 0.12 -13.19 0.33
CA PHE A 37 -0.54 -13.07 1.63
C PHE A 37 -2.06 -13.08 1.52
N MET A 38 -2.62 -12.49 0.46
CA MET A 38 -4.06 -12.49 0.26
C MET A 38 -4.61 -13.92 0.09
N ASP A 39 -3.94 -14.79 -0.66
CA ASP A 39 -4.34 -16.20 -0.85
C ASP A 39 -4.20 -17.02 0.43
N ARG A 40 -3.18 -16.72 1.24
CA ARG A 40 -2.92 -17.47 2.46
C ARG A 40 -3.78 -17.04 3.65
N GLU A 41 -4.14 -15.77 3.73
CA GLU A 41 -4.83 -15.18 4.89
C GLU A 41 -6.34 -15.03 4.70
N HIS A 42 -6.84 -15.35 3.50
CA HIS A 42 -8.25 -15.26 3.13
C HIS A 42 -8.65 -16.46 2.27
N ASP A 43 -9.89 -16.92 2.43
CA ASP A 43 -10.45 -17.95 1.56
C ASP A 43 -10.86 -17.31 0.22
N LEU A 44 -9.97 -17.39 -0.77
CA LEU A 44 -10.19 -16.78 -2.08
C LEU A 44 -10.87 -17.76 -3.05
N PRO A 45 -11.91 -17.30 -3.79
CA PRO A 45 -12.43 -18.03 -4.93
C PRO A 45 -11.36 -18.28 -6.01
N GLU A 46 -11.49 -19.37 -6.77
CA GLU A 46 -10.48 -19.76 -7.77
C GLU A 46 -10.23 -18.67 -8.83
N HIS A 47 -11.28 -17.98 -9.30
CA HIS A 47 -11.13 -16.91 -10.30
C HIS A 47 -10.34 -15.70 -9.76
N VAL A 48 -10.38 -15.45 -8.45
CA VAL A 48 -9.56 -14.40 -7.80
C VAL A 48 -8.10 -14.81 -7.84
N LYS A 49 -7.80 -16.06 -7.47
CA LYS A 49 -6.45 -16.59 -7.47
C LYS A 49 -5.84 -16.59 -8.88
N GLU A 50 -6.61 -16.98 -9.89
CA GLU A 50 -6.23 -16.86 -11.31
C GLU A 50 -5.97 -15.40 -11.72
N GLY A 51 -6.78 -14.45 -11.24
CA GLY A 51 -6.58 -13.02 -11.48
C GLY A 51 -5.31 -12.46 -10.86
N ILE A 52 -4.98 -12.89 -9.64
CA ILE A 52 -3.70 -12.57 -8.97
C ILE A 52 -2.54 -13.09 -9.82
N GLU A 53 -2.55 -14.37 -10.21
CA GLU A 53 -1.50 -14.99 -11.02
C GLU A 53 -1.34 -14.29 -12.37
N ARG A 54 -2.45 -13.99 -13.06
CA ARG A 54 -2.45 -13.26 -14.34
C ARG A 54 -1.74 -11.90 -14.22
N THR A 55 -2.05 -11.16 -13.17
CA THR A 55 -1.49 -9.82 -12.91
C THR A 55 -0.01 -9.90 -12.54
N CYS A 56 0.35 -10.76 -11.58
CA CYS A 56 1.74 -10.96 -11.15
C CYS A 56 2.64 -11.45 -12.29
N GLU A 57 2.19 -12.40 -13.11
CA GLU A 57 2.98 -12.88 -14.24
C GLU A 57 3.13 -11.83 -15.35
N SER A 58 2.18 -10.90 -15.51
CA SER A 58 2.37 -9.73 -16.39
C SER A 58 3.48 -8.82 -15.87
N PHE A 59 3.51 -8.53 -14.58
CA PHE A 59 4.59 -7.74 -13.96
C PHE A 59 5.96 -8.41 -14.12
N ARG A 60 6.03 -9.73 -13.95
CA ARG A 60 7.26 -10.48 -14.19
C ARG A 60 7.72 -10.44 -15.64
N LYS A 61 6.80 -10.45 -16.60
CA LYS A 61 7.13 -10.29 -18.03
C LYS A 61 7.61 -8.88 -18.37
N GLN A 62 7.10 -7.86 -17.68
CA GLN A 62 7.53 -6.48 -17.88
C GLN A 62 8.92 -6.19 -17.31
N LYS A 63 9.30 -6.89 -16.24
CA LYS A 63 10.55 -6.66 -15.47
C LYS A 63 11.28 -7.98 -15.15
N PRO A 64 11.60 -8.82 -16.14
CA PRO A 64 12.09 -10.19 -15.91
C PRO A 64 13.36 -10.23 -15.05
N GLU A 65 14.24 -9.25 -15.18
CA GLU A 65 15.51 -9.14 -14.46
C GLU A 65 15.34 -8.95 -12.94
N TRP A 66 14.21 -8.40 -12.49
CA TRP A 66 13.95 -8.22 -11.05
C TRP A 66 13.54 -9.51 -10.35
N PHE A 67 13.06 -10.51 -11.10
CA PHE A 67 12.47 -11.72 -10.54
C PHE A 67 13.30 -12.98 -10.82
N VAL A 68 14.57 -12.85 -11.24
CA VAL A 68 15.48 -14.00 -11.28
C VAL A 68 16.01 -14.31 -9.87
N PRO A 69 16.34 -15.57 -9.53
CA PRO A 69 16.88 -15.91 -8.21
C PRO A 69 18.07 -15.04 -7.81
N LEU A 70 18.23 -14.79 -6.50
CA LEU A 70 19.42 -14.13 -5.95
C LEU A 70 20.59 -15.12 -5.86
N ASP A 71 21.81 -14.57 -5.80
CA ASP A 71 23.01 -15.38 -5.60
C ASP A 71 22.93 -16.12 -4.26
N GLN A 72 23.10 -17.44 -4.30
CA GLN A 72 22.87 -18.33 -3.16
C GLN A 72 24.04 -18.38 -2.17
N ASP A 73 25.15 -17.70 -2.47
CA ASP A 73 26.37 -17.72 -1.65
C ASP A 73 26.30 -16.74 -0.46
N GLU A 74 25.32 -15.83 -0.43
CA GLU A 74 25.13 -14.94 0.71
C GLU A 74 24.53 -15.68 1.91
N GLN A 75 25.19 -15.59 3.06
CA GLN A 75 24.63 -16.10 4.31
C GLN A 75 23.58 -15.15 4.87
N ALA A 76 22.47 -15.72 5.34
CA ALA A 76 21.47 -14.97 6.08
C ALA A 76 22.03 -14.50 7.42
N ASP A 77 21.77 -13.24 7.75
CA ASP A 77 22.08 -12.62 9.04
C ASP A 77 20.81 -11.97 9.60
N PRO A 78 20.11 -12.63 10.54
CA PRO A 78 18.89 -12.11 11.14
C PRO A 78 19.03 -10.72 11.78
N SER A 79 20.24 -10.31 12.18
CA SER A 79 20.48 -8.99 12.78
C SER A 79 20.24 -7.84 11.80
N LEU A 80 20.38 -8.09 10.49
CA LEU A 80 20.15 -7.09 9.43
C LEU A 80 18.68 -6.65 9.35
N LEU A 81 17.74 -7.44 9.87
CA LEU A 81 16.32 -7.06 9.91
C LEU A 81 16.12 -5.72 10.65
N GLN A 82 16.99 -5.41 11.62
CA GLN A 82 16.96 -4.15 12.34
C GLN A 82 17.10 -2.95 11.39
N HIS A 83 17.86 -3.04 10.30
CA HIS A 83 17.98 -1.93 9.35
C HIS A 83 16.66 -1.63 8.62
N VAL A 84 15.85 -2.65 8.35
CA VAL A 84 14.50 -2.47 7.76
C VAL A 84 13.59 -1.77 8.78
N ILE A 85 13.66 -2.19 10.05
CA ILE A 85 12.90 -1.58 11.15
C ILE A 85 13.30 -0.11 11.35
N ASP A 86 14.61 0.19 11.34
CA ASP A 86 15.12 1.56 11.44
C ASP A 86 14.65 2.44 10.26
N GLY A 87 14.57 1.85 9.06
CA GLY A 87 14.01 2.52 7.88
C GLY A 87 12.51 2.84 8.03
N LEU A 88 11.72 1.91 8.60
CA LEU A 88 10.32 2.15 8.94
C LEU A 88 10.19 3.26 10.00
N GLN A 89 11.05 3.26 11.01
CA GLN A 89 11.12 4.32 12.02
C GLN A 89 11.42 5.68 11.40
N GLN A 90 12.29 5.77 10.39
CA GLN A 90 12.50 7.05 9.68
C GLN A 90 11.24 7.50 8.94
N ASN A 91 10.52 6.60 8.27
CA ASN A 91 9.33 6.92 7.49
C ASN A 91 8.13 7.38 8.34
N VAL A 92 8.12 7.10 9.64
CA VAL A 92 7.08 7.61 10.54
C VAL A 92 7.42 8.95 11.19
N LYS A 93 8.66 9.42 11.13
CA LYS A 93 9.03 10.74 11.67
C LYS A 93 8.28 11.88 11.00
N GLN A 94 7.96 11.71 9.72
CA GLN A 94 7.28 12.71 8.93
C GLN A 94 6.59 12.06 7.74
N LEU A 95 5.35 12.46 7.45
CA LEU A 95 4.65 11.99 6.27
C LEU A 95 5.44 12.38 5.00
N ARG A 96 5.71 11.37 4.17
CA ARG A 96 6.32 11.50 2.84
C ARG A 96 5.67 10.50 1.91
N THR A 97 5.65 10.85 0.61
CA THR A 97 5.18 9.97 -0.46
C THR A 97 3.92 9.22 -0.04
N SER A 98 2.91 9.90 0.50
CA SER A 98 1.63 9.28 0.82
C SER A 98 1.65 8.05 1.77
N GLY A 99 2.74 7.84 2.53
CA GLY A 99 2.92 6.66 3.38
C GLY A 99 3.48 5.42 2.68
N HIS A 100 4.01 5.55 1.45
CA HIS A 100 4.58 4.41 0.69
C HIS A 100 5.67 3.66 1.44
N GLY A 101 6.51 4.36 2.22
CA GLY A 101 7.57 3.73 3.01
C GLY A 101 7.02 2.67 3.97
N LEU A 102 5.89 2.94 4.63
CA LEU A 102 5.23 1.95 5.47
C LEU A 102 4.55 0.86 4.64
N ALA A 103 3.77 1.22 3.61
CA ALA A 103 3.05 0.24 2.81
C ALA A 103 3.97 -0.80 2.15
N LEU A 104 5.14 -0.37 1.64
CA LEU A 104 6.14 -1.26 1.06
C LEU A 104 6.96 -1.98 2.14
N GLY A 105 7.51 -1.23 3.10
CA GLY A 105 8.43 -1.78 4.08
C GLY A 105 7.80 -2.79 5.03
N VAL A 106 6.54 -2.57 5.44
CA VAL A 106 5.84 -3.51 6.34
C VAL A 106 5.54 -4.81 5.62
N LEU A 107 5.19 -4.76 4.33
CA LEU A 107 4.96 -5.96 3.54
C LEU A 107 6.26 -6.77 3.37
N ALA A 108 7.39 -6.09 3.14
CA ALA A 108 8.70 -6.72 3.11
C ALA A 108 9.11 -7.28 4.49
N LEU A 109 8.86 -6.56 5.57
CA LEU A 109 9.09 -7.02 6.94
C LEU A 109 8.28 -8.29 7.25
N LYS A 110 6.99 -8.32 6.88
CA LYS A 110 6.12 -9.50 7.03
C LYS A 110 6.71 -10.70 6.29
N ALA A 111 7.18 -10.49 5.06
CA ALA A 111 7.80 -11.54 4.25
C ALA A 111 9.14 -12.05 4.82
N LEU A 112 10.02 -11.16 5.29
CA LEU A 112 11.30 -11.56 5.91
C LEU A 112 11.12 -12.30 7.24
N ARG A 113 10.03 -12.05 7.98
CA ARG A 113 9.71 -12.82 9.19
C ARG A 113 9.37 -14.29 8.88
N GLU A 114 8.94 -14.59 7.66
CA GLU A 114 8.62 -15.96 7.22
C GLU A 114 9.71 -16.62 6.42
N ARG A 115 10.58 -15.81 5.81
CA ARG A 115 11.80 -16.22 5.13
C ARG A 115 13.02 -15.62 5.82
N PRO A 116 13.31 -16.02 7.07
CA PRO A 116 14.50 -15.54 7.76
C PRO A 116 15.80 -15.90 7.03
N ASP A 117 15.77 -16.96 6.21
CA ASP A 117 16.85 -17.35 5.29
C ASP A 117 17.10 -16.33 4.16
N MET A 118 16.14 -15.44 3.88
CA MET A 118 16.29 -14.35 2.91
C MET A 118 16.73 -13.03 3.55
N ILE A 119 17.03 -13.00 4.84
CA ILE A 119 17.61 -11.83 5.51
C ILE A 119 19.11 -11.77 5.17
N THR A 120 19.43 -11.55 3.90
CA THR A 120 20.81 -11.44 3.41
C THR A 120 21.21 -9.98 3.20
N PRO A 121 22.51 -9.67 3.12
CA PRO A 121 22.99 -8.31 2.83
C PRO A 121 22.35 -7.71 1.56
N THR A 122 22.28 -8.45 0.45
CA THR A 122 21.70 -7.91 -0.80
C THR A 122 20.23 -7.58 -0.65
N VAL A 123 19.43 -8.45 -0.02
CA VAL A 123 18.00 -8.22 0.18
C VAL A 123 17.77 -6.99 1.07
N VAL A 124 18.40 -6.96 2.24
CA VAL A 124 18.20 -5.88 3.21
C VAL A 124 18.68 -4.55 2.66
N ASN A 125 19.83 -4.50 1.98
CA ASN A 125 20.33 -3.28 1.37
C ASN A 125 19.37 -2.70 0.32
N GLY A 126 18.77 -3.56 -0.52
CA GLY A 126 17.76 -3.14 -1.48
C GLY A 126 16.52 -2.55 -0.81
N LEU A 127 15.99 -3.22 0.21
CA LEU A 127 14.82 -2.75 0.95
C LEU A 127 15.08 -1.44 1.70
N VAL A 128 16.23 -1.31 2.38
CA VAL A 128 16.64 -0.07 3.06
C VAL A 128 16.79 1.07 2.07
N LYS A 129 17.32 0.80 0.86
CA LYS A 129 17.42 1.81 -0.19
C LYS A 129 16.05 2.28 -0.67
N ILE A 130 15.06 1.40 -0.81
CA ILE A 130 13.67 1.78 -1.09
C ILE A 130 13.11 2.66 0.03
N LEU A 131 13.25 2.22 1.28
CA LEU A 131 12.74 2.95 2.45
C LEU A 131 13.36 4.33 2.61
N LYS A 132 14.63 4.49 2.25
CA LYS A 132 15.29 5.78 2.20
C LYS A 132 14.76 6.63 1.05
N ALA A 133 14.54 6.04 -0.13
CA ALA A 133 14.02 6.77 -1.27
C ALA A 133 12.57 7.25 -1.07
N THR A 134 11.75 6.57 -0.26
CA THR A 134 10.39 7.04 0.07
C THR A 134 10.35 8.26 1.00
N THR A 135 11.48 8.63 1.64
CA THR A 135 11.54 9.87 2.44
C THR A 135 11.79 11.11 1.59
N GLU A 136 12.13 10.94 0.32
CA GLU A 136 12.38 12.03 -0.63
C GLU A 136 11.14 12.28 -1.50
N ASP A 137 10.67 13.52 -1.51
CA ASP A 137 9.44 13.86 -2.22
C ASP A 137 9.35 15.34 -2.61
N ARG A 138 8.46 15.65 -3.57
CA ARG A 138 8.11 17.03 -3.93
C ARG A 138 7.22 17.67 -2.85
N LEU A 139 7.36 18.98 -2.65
CA LEU A 139 6.66 19.74 -1.61
C LEU A 139 5.17 19.95 -1.93
N ASP A 140 4.83 20.03 -3.22
CA ASP A 140 3.58 20.53 -3.79
C ASP A 140 2.70 19.42 -4.40
N ARG A 141 2.69 18.23 -3.76
CA ARG A 141 1.95 17.05 -4.25
C ARG A 141 0.44 17.27 -4.33
N TYR A 142 -0.10 17.96 -3.33
CA TYR A 142 -1.52 18.04 -3.07
C TYR A 142 -2.07 19.37 -3.56
N TRP A 143 -3.30 19.33 -4.07
CA TRP A 143 -3.91 20.51 -4.65
C TRP A 143 -4.02 21.64 -3.61
N GLY A 144 -3.56 22.84 -3.98
CA GLY A 144 -3.64 24.01 -3.10
C GLY A 144 -2.69 23.98 -1.88
N ILE A 145 -1.78 23.00 -1.80
CA ILE A 145 -0.77 22.90 -0.73
C ILE A 145 0.62 23.05 -1.32
N GLU A 146 1.28 24.20 -1.07
CA GLU A 146 2.62 24.50 -1.59
C GLU A 146 3.72 23.66 -0.92
N ASN A 147 3.54 23.33 0.35
CA ASN A 147 4.52 22.56 1.12
C ASN A 147 3.85 21.73 2.22
N TYR A 148 3.56 20.47 1.93
CA TYR A 148 2.99 19.57 2.93
C TYR A 148 4.02 19.05 3.94
N HIS A 149 5.32 19.20 3.68
CA HIS A 149 6.35 18.66 4.58
C HIS A 149 6.28 19.32 5.96
N GLY A 150 6.03 20.62 6.04
CA GLY A 150 5.99 21.35 7.31
C GLY A 150 4.76 21.06 8.18
N MET A 151 3.81 20.28 7.69
CA MET A 151 2.53 20.09 8.38
C MET A 151 2.64 19.25 9.64
N THR A 152 1.84 19.63 10.62
CA THR A 152 1.74 19.03 11.94
C THR A 152 0.28 18.74 12.28
N ILE A 153 0.06 18.05 13.39
CA ILE A 153 -1.30 17.73 13.81
C ILE A 153 -2.13 18.97 14.16
N ASP A 154 -1.47 20.07 14.56
CA ASP A 154 -2.14 21.34 14.87
C ASP A 154 -2.76 21.99 13.64
N ASP A 155 -2.20 21.75 12.45
CA ASP A 155 -2.68 22.29 11.18
C ASP A 155 -3.98 21.60 10.71
N VAL A 156 -4.23 20.37 11.17
CA VAL A 156 -5.34 19.52 10.66
C VAL A 156 -6.41 19.22 11.70
N LYS A 157 -6.22 19.68 12.95
CA LYS A 157 -7.02 19.19 14.09
C LYS A 157 -8.50 19.53 14.04
N ASP A 158 -8.83 20.64 13.38
CA ASP A 158 -10.20 21.14 13.26
C ASP A 158 -10.96 20.50 12.07
N GLU A 159 -10.24 19.85 11.15
CA GLU A 159 -10.83 19.24 9.95
C GLU A 159 -10.90 17.71 10.03
N VAL A 160 -9.88 17.07 10.60
CA VAL A 160 -9.84 15.62 10.76
C VAL A 160 -9.89 15.28 12.23
N ALA A 161 -10.98 14.67 12.69
CA ALA A 161 -11.11 14.24 14.09
C ALA A 161 -9.97 13.29 14.51
N PRO A 162 -9.51 13.34 15.77
CA PRO A 162 -8.47 12.45 16.25
C PRO A 162 -8.95 10.99 16.29
N TYR A 163 -8.02 10.07 16.09
CA TYR A 163 -8.14 8.64 16.34
C TYR A 163 -6.79 8.14 16.86
N HIS A 164 -6.83 7.14 17.72
CA HIS A 164 -5.66 6.71 18.50
C HIS A 164 -5.38 5.21 18.39
N THR A 165 -6.34 4.45 17.89
CA THR A 165 -6.19 3.02 17.63
C THR A 165 -6.16 2.74 16.14
N THR A 166 -5.54 1.63 15.75
CA THR A 166 -5.56 1.21 14.35
C THR A 166 -6.95 0.77 13.87
N ALA A 167 -7.85 0.39 14.79
CA ALA A 167 -9.25 0.09 14.49
C ALA A 167 -10.03 1.37 14.11
N GLU A 168 -9.93 2.43 14.90
CA GLU A 168 -10.53 3.74 14.58
C GLU A 168 -9.94 4.33 13.29
N MET A 169 -8.64 4.19 13.09
CA MET A 169 -7.97 4.59 11.84
C MET A 169 -8.53 3.84 10.64
N ALA A 170 -8.76 2.53 10.75
CA ALA A 170 -9.34 1.73 9.69
C ALA A 170 -10.77 2.20 9.36
N GLU A 171 -11.62 2.42 10.37
CA GLU A 171 -12.95 3.02 10.17
C GLU A 171 -12.84 4.36 9.44
N ARG A 172 -11.94 5.24 9.89
CA ARG A 172 -11.75 6.54 9.27
C ARG A 172 -11.26 6.44 7.81
N ALA A 173 -10.35 5.52 7.51
CA ALA A 173 -9.85 5.33 6.14
C ALA A 173 -10.98 4.92 5.18
N PHE A 174 -11.92 4.07 5.63
CA PHE A 174 -13.08 3.70 4.83
C PHE A 174 -14.15 4.79 4.77
N ASP A 175 -14.31 5.62 5.81
CA ASP A 175 -15.21 6.77 5.77
C ASP A 175 -14.83 7.73 4.63
N GLU A 176 -13.53 7.90 4.32
CA GLU A 176 -13.07 8.75 3.22
C GLU A 176 -13.44 8.21 1.82
N LEU A 177 -13.86 6.93 1.70
CA LEU A 177 -14.28 6.34 0.43
C LEU A 177 -15.66 6.85 -0.05
N HIS A 178 -16.31 7.74 0.71
CA HIS A 178 -17.50 8.43 0.23
C HIS A 178 -17.22 9.25 -1.03
N LEU A 179 -16.00 9.81 -1.16
CA LEU A 179 -15.56 10.62 -2.29
C LEU A 179 -14.38 9.96 -3.02
N VAL A 180 -14.61 9.50 -4.25
CA VAL A 180 -13.56 8.91 -5.10
C VAL A 180 -13.53 9.66 -6.43
N ILE A 181 -12.41 10.32 -6.70
CA ILE A 181 -12.21 11.14 -7.91
C ILE A 181 -11.04 10.57 -8.71
N PRO A 182 -11.23 10.21 -9.99
CA PRO A 182 -10.14 9.71 -10.83
C PRO A 182 -8.96 10.69 -10.92
N PRO A 183 -7.72 10.21 -11.11
CA PRO A 183 -6.56 11.08 -11.28
C PRO A 183 -6.71 12.04 -12.48
N ARG A 184 -6.10 13.23 -12.40
CA ARG A 184 -6.25 14.30 -13.41
C ARG A 184 -4.94 15.02 -13.68
N ASP A 185 -4.77 15.45 -14.93
CA ASP A 185 -3.72 16.40 -15.31
C ASP A 185 -4.32 17.81 -15.35
N ILE A 186 -3.79 18.71 -14.53
CA ILE A 186 -4.25 20.10 -14.41
C ILE A 186 -3.05 21.01 -14.66
N ASN A 187 -3.11 21.80 -15.72
CA ASN A 187 -2.02 22.71 -16.12
C ASN A 187 -0.64 22.04 -16.23
N GLY A 188 -0.60 20.80 -16.73
CA GLY A 188 0.64 20.02 -16.89
C GLY A 188 1.15 19.34 -15.61
N VAL A 189 0.39 19.40 -14.51
CA VAL A 189 0.70 18.68 -13.26
C VAL A 189 -0.27 17.52 -13.08
N ARG A 190 0.25 16.32 -12.85
CA ARG A 190 -0.54 15.15 -12.49
C ARG A 190 -0.91 15.18 -11.01
N TYR A 191 -2.20 15.15 -10.73
CA TYR A 191 -2.79 14.96 -9.41
C TYR A 191 -3.36 13.54 -9.31
N HIS A 192 -2.91 12.80 -8.30
CA HIS A 192 -3.17 11.38 -8.17
C HIS A 192 -4.54 11.05 -7.54
N LEU A 193 -5.16 11.99 -6.80
CA LEU A 193 -6.54 11.95 -6.30
C LEU A 193 -6.93 10.55 -5.75
N ALA A 194 -7.73 9.76 -6.46
CA ALA A 194 -8.10 8.41 -6.04
C ALA A 194 -6.92 7.53 -5.60
N SER A 195 -5.75 7.61 -6.25
CA SER A 195 -4.58 6.83 -5.84
C SER A 195 -4.07 7.25 -4.46
N GLU A 196 -4.22 8.52 -4.06
CA GLU A 196 -3.89 8.96 -2.71
C GLU A 196 -4.87 8.36 -1.66
N VAL A 197 -6.13 8.15 -2.05
CA VAL A 197 -7.12 7.44 -1.21
C VAL A 197 -6.80 5.95 -1.10
N VAL A 198 -6.27 5.33 -2.16
CA VAL A 198 -5.70 3.96 -2.10
C VAL A 198 -4.59 3.89 -1.04
N HIS A 199 -3.77 4.93 -0.93
CA HIS A 199 -2.71 4.99 0.07
C HIS A 199 -3.23 5.12 1.50
N ASN A 200 -4.37 5.74 1.75
CA ASN A 200 -5.02 5.68 3.07
C ASN A 200 -5.27 4.23 3.50
N ILE A 201 -5.89 3.43 2.63
CA ILE A 201 -6.22 2.03 2.94
C ILE A 201 -4.95 1.19 3.13
N THR A 202 -3.97 1.31 2.24
CA THR A 202 -2.75 0.50 2.32
C THR A 202 -1.83 0.93 3.48
N HIS A 203 -1.80 2.22 3.83
CA HIS A 203 -1.10 2.74 5.01
C HIS A 203 -1.77 2.27 6.31
N ALA A 204 -3.11 2.33 6.40
CA ALA A 204 -3.86 1.82 7.53
C ALA A 204 -3.62 0.31 7.76
N HIS A 205 -3.54 -0.46 6.68
CA HIS A 205 -3.22 -1.89 6.74
C HIS A 205 -1.78 -2.13 7.23
N ALA A 206 -0.79 -1.39 6.71
CA ALA A 206 0.59 -1.50 7.16
C ALA A 206 0.75 -1.21 8.67
N LEU A 207 0.06 -0.19 9.17
CA LEU A 207 0.07 0.11 10.61
C LEU A 207 -0.66 -0.94 11.45
N THR A 208 -1.71 -1.56 10.91
CA THR A 208 -2.38 -2.70 11.55
C THR A 208 -1.46 -3.91 11.66
N ASP A 209 -0.68 -4.20 10.61
CA ASP A 209 0.31 -5.29 10.66
C ASP A 209 1.45 -4.96 11.64
N LEU A 210 1.93 -3.72 11.70
CA LEU A 210 2.92 -3.30 12.70
C LEU A 210 2.41 -3.43 14.14
N GLU A 211 1.13 -3.12 14.40
CA GLU A 211 0.48 -3.35 15.69
C GLU A 211 0.52 -4.85 16.04
N ARG A 212 0.14 -5.73 15.10
CA ARG A 212 0.21 -7.19 15.28
C ARG A 212 1.62 -7.70 15.54
N PHE A 213 2.62 -7.04 14.97
CA PHE A 213 4.04 -7.40 15.18
C PHE A 213 4.63 -6.83 16.48
N GLY A 214 3.90 -5.97 17.20
CA GLY A 214 4.33 -5.37 18.46
C GLY A 214 5.16 -4.09 18.33
N TYR A 215 5.13 -3.40 17.19
CA TYR A 215 5.89 -2.16 16.95
C TYR A 215 5.10 -0.89 17.29
N GLU A 216 4.58 -0.78 18.53
CA GLU A 216 3.77 0.37 18.96
C GLU A 216 4.47 1.73 18.75
N ASP A 217 5.80 1.75 18.91
CA ASP A 217 6.62 2.96 18.76
C ASP A 217 6.65 3.49 17.33
N ILE A 218 6.36 2.64 16.35
CA ILE A 218 6.20 3.01 14.94
C ILE A 218 4.72 3.31 14.64
N VAL A 219 3.80 2.53 15.22
CA VAL A 219 2.35 2.68 15.00
C VAL A 219 1.85 4.05 15.45
N LYS A 220 2.21 4.51 16.65
CA LYS A 220 1.74 5.77 17.22
C LYS A 220 2.05 6.98 16.32
N PRO A 221 3.31 7.24 15.92
CA PRO A 221 3.60 8.32 14.97
C PRO A 221 3.04 8.06 13.56
N GLY A 222 2.95 6.80 13.12
CA GLY A 222 2.32 6.45 11.85
C GLY A 222 0.83 6.82 11.77
N ILE A 223 0.07 6.64 12.85
CA ILE A 223 -1.32 7.09 12.96
C ILE A 223 -1.43 8.61 12.78
N VAL A 224 -0.47 9.38 13.31
CA VAL A 224 -0.40 10.84 13.11
C VAL A 224 -0.19 11.15 11.63
N ASN A 225 0.75 10.48 10.96
CA ASN A 225 0.99 10.66 9.52
C ASN A 225 -0.24 10.28 8.68
N HIS A 226 -0.95 9.21 9.03
CA HIS A 226 -2.21 8.84 8.37
C HIS A 226 -3.25 9.96 8.51
N ARG A 227 -3.31 10.65 9.65
CA ARG A 227 -4.27 11.75 9.87
C ARG A 227 -3.94 12.96 9.00
N LEU A 228 -2.66 13.27 8.85
CA LEU A 228 -2.20 14.28 7.89
C LEU A 228 -2.55 13.88 6.45
N GLN A 229 -2.39 12.61 6.09
CA GLN A 229 -2.75 12.11 4.75
C GLN A 229 -4.23 12.29 4.45
N ILE A 230 -5.12 12.01 5.41
CA ILE A 230 -6.56 12.23 5.22
C ILE A 230 -6.85 13.70 4.90
N TYR A 231 -6.28 14.63 5.67
CA TYR A 231 -6.44 16.06 5.42
C TYR A 231 -5.99 16.42 4.01
N LEU A 232 -4.81 15.94 3.60
CA LEU A 232 -4.23 16.20 2.29
C LEU A 232 -5.08 15.63 1.15
N ASN A 233 -5.68 14.46 1.34
CA ASN A 233 -6.56 13.82 0.35
C ASN A 233 -7.88 14.58 0.15
N ARG A 234 -8.36 15.31 1.15
CA ARG A 234 -9.56 16.16 1.04
C ARG A 234 -9.32 17.43 0.23
N HIS A 235 -8.05 17.80 0.03
CA HIS A 235 -7.69 18.93 -0.79
C HIS A 235 -7.74 18.54 -2.27
N VAL A 236 -8.92 18.71 -2.86
CA VAL A 236 -9.20 18.43 -4.26
C VAL A 236 -9.74 19.68 -4.97
N PRO A 237 -9.47 19.87 -6.28
CA PRO A 237 -10.03 20.99 -7.02
C PRO A 237 -11.56 20.87 -7.12
N PRO A 238 -12.36 21.89 -6.77
CA PRO A 238 -13.83 21.75 -6.74
C PRO A 238 -14.47 21.31 -8.06
N PHE A 239 -13.87 21.65 -9.20
CA PHE A 239 -14.40 21.27 -10.51
C PHE A 239 -14.25 19.78 -10.80
N THR A 240 -13.35 19.04 -10.13
CA THR A 240 -13.21 17.59 -10.36
C THR A 240 -14.30 16.76 -9.66
N LEU A 241 -15.14 17.39 -8.84
CA LEU A 241 -16.28 16.73 -8.19
C LEU A 241 -17.33 16.23 -9.21
N GLU A 242 -17.35 16.79 -10.42
CA GLU A 242 -18.24 16.31 -11.49
C GLU A 242 -17.88 14.89 -11.98
N ASP A 243 -16.62 14.49 -11.78
CA ASP A 243 -16.06 13.21 -12.21
C ASP A 243 -16.08 12.15 -11.11
N GLU A 244 -16.73 12.43 -9.98
CA GLU A 244 -16.81 11.50 -8.86
C GLU A 244 -17.38 10.14 -9.31
N VAL A 245 -16.73 9.06 -8.85
CA VAL A 245 -17.26 7.70 -8.94
C VAL A 245 -18.39 7.55 -7.90
N LYS A 246 -19.60 7.92 -8.30
CA LYS A 246 -20.78 7.87 -7.44
C LYS A 246 -21.14 6.44 -7.02
N GLU A 247 -21.11 5.52 -7.99
CA GLU A 247 -21.47 4.12 -7.81
C GLU A 247 -20.37 3.21 -8.35
N PRO A 248 -20.06 2.11 -7.64
CA PRO A 248 -19.08 1.16 -8.12
C PRO A 248 -19.69 0.28 -9.23
N ALA A 249 -18.84 -0.26 -10.11
CA ALA A 249 -19.26 -1.21 -11.15
C ALA A 249 -19.66 -2.60 -10.59
N PHE A 250 -19.33 -2.87 -9.32
CA PHE A 250 -19.63 -4.09 -8.58
C PHE A 250 -19.57 -3.79 -7.08
N GLU A 251 -20.19 -4.63 -6.25
CA GLU A 251 -20.35 -4.33 -4.81
C GLU A 251 -19.48 -5.19 -3.88
N GLN A 252 -18.67 -6.10 -4.45
CA GLN A 252 -17.83 -7.03 -3.70
C GLN A 252 -16.41 -7.06 -4.26
N ILE A 253 -15.42 -7.17 -3.38
CA ILE A 253 -13.99 -7.24 -3.73
C ILE A 253 -13.72 -8.44 -4.64
N PHE A 254 -14.44 -9.56 -4.45
CA PHE A 254 -14.27 -10.78 -5.23
C PHE A 254 -15.02 -10.79 -6.56
N SER A 255 -15.60 -9.66 -7.00
CA SER A 255 -16.31 -9.60 -8.27
C SER A 255 -15.44 -10.07 -9.46
N PRO A 256 -15.91 -11.01 -10.30
CA PRO A 256 -15.20 -11.41 -11.52
C PRO A 256 -14.86 -10.24 -12.43
N LEU A 257 -15.70 -9.19 -12.46
CA LEU A 257 -15.48 -7.97 -13.25
C LEU A 257 -14.15 -7.27 -12.95
N TYR A 258 -13.61 -7.47 -11.74
CA TYR A 258 -12.28 -7.02 -11.36
C TYR A 258 -11.23 -8.06 -11.76
N TRP A 259 -11.33 -9.29 -11.25
CA TRP A 259 -10.28 -10.30 -11.36
C TRP A 259 -10.06 -10.92 -12.75
N GLU A 260 -10.99 -10.74 -13.69
CA GLU A 260 -10.81 -11.14 -15.09
C GLU A 260 -9.92 -10.18 -15.90
N ARG A 261 -9.65 -8.97 -15.37
CA ARG A 261 -8.83 -7.96 -16.05
C ARG A 261 -7.34 -8.26 -15.90
N LEU A 262 -6.55 -7.59 -16.74
CA LEU A 262 -5.10 -7.50 -16.59
C LEU A 262 -4.73 -6.07 -16.20
N TYR A 263 -4.08 -5.92 -15.05
CA TYR A 263 -3.74 -4.61 -14.49
C TYR A 263 -2.32 -4.19 -14.85
N SER A 264 -2.18 -2.89 -15.09
CA SER A 264 -0.88 -2.22 -15.24
C SER A 264 -0.47 -1.48 -13.98
N ASP A 265 -1.43 -1.05 -13.15
CA ASP A 265 -1.17 -0.43 -11.86
C ASP A 265 -0.73 -1.48 -10.82
N PRO A 266 0.49 -1.40 -10.27
CA PRO A 266 0.96 -2.34 -9.27
C PRO A 266 0.27 -2.16 -7.90
N HIS A 267 -0.65 -1.21 -7.73
CA HIS A 267 -1.56 -1.15 -6.58
C HIS A 267 -2.72 -2.16 -6.64
N ALA A 268 -3.04 -2.71 -7.82
CA ALA A 268 -4.23 -3.53 -8.05
C ALA A 268 -4.34 -4.76 -7.12
N LEU A 269 -3.24 -5.30 -6.63
CA LEU A 269 -3.27 -6.42 -5.67
C LEU A 269 -3.19 -5.96 -4.21
N LYS A 270 -2.53 -4.82 -3.95
CA LYS A 270 -2.31 -4.32 -2.59
C LYS A 270 -3.59 -3.74 -1.98
N LEU A 271 -4.40 -3.05 -2.78
CA LEU A 271 -5.66 -2.47 -2.31
C LEU A 271 -6.67 -3.54 -1.85
N PRO A 272 -7.05 -4.55 -2.67
CA PRO A 272 -8.00 -5.57 -2.22
C PRO A 272 -7.46 -6.38 -1.05
N TYR A 273 -6.16 -6.71 -1.03
CA TYR A 273 -5.53 -7.38 0.11
C TYR A 273 -5.66 -6.55 1.40
N ALA A 274 -5.25 -5.29 1.36
CA ALA A 274 -5.34 -4.39 2.51
C ALA A 274 -6.78 -4.22 2.99
N ALA A 275 -7.73 -4.07 2.07
CA ALA A 275 -9.12 -3.88 2.43
C ALA A 275 -9.75 -5.12 3.05
N LEU A 276 -9.49 -6.32 2.52
CA LEU A 276 -10.00 -7.57 3.09
C LEU A 276 -9.50 -7.78 4.51
N ASP A 277 -8.25 -7.42 4.81
CA ASP A 277 -7.70 -7.51 6.15
C ASP A 277 -8.37 -6.50 7.11
N LEU A 278 -8.47 -5.24 6.70
CA LEU A 278 -9.08 -4.18 7.51
C LEU A 278 -10.57 -4.41 7.77
N LEU A 279 -11.34 -4.90 6.78
CA LEU A 279 -12.77 -5.20 6.92
C LEU A 279 -13.06 -6.26 7.99
N LYS A 280 -12.11 -7.16 8.29
CA LYS A 280 -12.26 -8.14 9.40
C LYS A 280 -12.43 -7.44 10.76
N ARG A 281 -11.94 -6.21 10.90
CA ARG A 281 -11.99 -5.42 12.13
C ARG A 281 -13.30 -4.66 12.30
N PHE A 282 -14.10 -4.52 11.24
CA PHE A 282 -15.32 -3.74 11.28
C PHE A 282 -16.45 -4.53 11.96
N PRO A 283 -17.39 -3.84 12.62
CA PRO A 283 -18.67 -4.42 13.01
C PRO A 283 -19.38 -5.05 11.80
N PRO A 284 -19.96 -6.26 11.90
CA PRO A 284 -20.59 -6.96 10.77
C PRO A 284 -21.57 -6.11 9.96
N GLU A 285 -22.36 -5.27 10.62
CA GLU A 285 -23.37 -4.40 10.02
C GLU A 285 -22.79 -3.27 9.15
N LYS A 286 -21.52 -2.88 9.36
CA LYS A 286 -20.84 -1.85 8.57
C LYS A 286 -20.08 -2.41 7.37
N ARG A 287 -19.73 -3.70 7.39
CA ARG A 287 -18.81 -4.32 6.41
C ARG A 287 -19.28 -4.20 4.97
N ALA A 288 -20.53 -4.55 4.69
CA ALA A 288 -21.06 -4.52 3.33
C ALA A 288 -21.04 -3.11 2.71
N HIS A 289 -21.37 -2.09 3.52
CA HIS A 289 -21.31 -0.70 3.06
C HIS A 289 -19.87 -0.24 2.81
N ALA A 290 -18.95 -0.56 3.73
CA ALA A 290 -17.53 -0.24 3.61
C ALA A 290 -16.89 -0.91 2.38
N GLU A 291 -17.19 -2.20 2.15
CA GLU A 291 -16.74 -2.94 0.98
C GLU A 291 -17.26 -2.34 -0.33
N ARG A 292 -18.56 -2.02 -0.37
CA ARG A 292 -19.17 -1.37 -1.54
C ARG A 292 -18.50 -0.04 -1.90
N ASN A 293 -18.18 0.80 -0.92
CA ASN A 293 -17.48 2.07 -1.17
C ASN A 293 -16.04 1.84 -1.63
N LEU A 294 -15.34 0.82 -1.12
CA LEU A 294 -14.03 0.44 -1.63
C LEU A 294 -14.08 0.03 -3.11
N CYS A 295 -15.14 -0.66 -3.53
CA CYS A 295 -15.31 -1.03 -4.94
C CYS A 295 -15.39 0.19 -5.88
N LYS A 296 -15.63 1.42 -5.39
CA LYS A 296 -15.50 2.63 -6.19
C LYS A 296 -14.05 2.84 -6.66
N LEU A 297 -13.06 2.62 -5.79
CA LEU A 297 -11.64 2.66 -6.16
C LEU A 297 -11.29 1.53 -7.14
N LEU A 298 -11.78 0.31 -6.87
CA LEU A 298 -11.52 -0.85 -7.72
C LEU A 298 -12.13 -0.70 -9.13
N THR A 299 -13.22 0.06 -9.26
CA THR A 299 -13.87 0.34 -10.55
C THR A 299 -12.95 1.10 -11.52
N ILE A 300 -12.11 1.98 -10.98
CA ILE A 300 -11.22 2.87 -11.74
C ILE A 300 -9.74 2.47 -11.63
N THR A 301 -9.45 1.27 -11.13
CA THR A 301 -8.08 0.73 -11.12
C THR A 301 -7.77 0.17 -12.51
N ASP A 302 -6.60 0.56 -13.04
CA ASP A 302 -6.10 0.22 -14.39
C ASP A 302 -4.88 -0.72 -14.37
#